data_AF-R5LKR3-F1
#
_entry.id   AF-R5LKR3-F1
#
_cell.length_a   1.000
_cell.length_b   1.000
_cell.length_c   1.000
_cell.angle_alpha   90.00
_cell.angle_beta   90.00
_cell.angle_gamma   90.00
#
_symmetry.space_group_name_H-M   'P 1'
#
loop_
_entity.id
_entity.type
_entity.pdbx_description
1 polymer ?
#
loop_
_entity_poly.entity_id
_entity_poly.type
_entity_poly.pdbx_seq_one_letter_code
_entity_poly.pdbx_strand_id
1 'polypeptide(L)'
;MKKWYDEEYEFQVEVIGYLRGDHTEHLCRNGEEIGDTYRCTYGCPVNADGYGICSKTIVCPDGCVMFRLTAKPLGGENFFRGGFWKEP
;
A
#
# COMPACT_ATOMS: atom_id res chain seq x y z
N MET A 1 -10.99 -26.57 1.62
CA MET A 1 -11.41 -25.40 0.82
C MET A 1 -10.55 -24.22 1.27
N LYS A 2 -10.01 -23.40 0.36
CA LYS A 2 -9.21 -22.22 0.78
C LYS A 2 -10.14 -21.21 1.46
N LYS A 3 -9.81 -20.80 2.68
CA LYS A 3 -10.58 -19.80 3.44
C LYS A 3 -10.05 -18.43 3.05
N TRP A 4 -10.91 -17.63 2.42
CA TRP A 4 -10.63 -16.24 2.08
C TRP A 4 -11.36 -15.35 3.09
N TYR A 5 -10.69 -14.32 3.59
CA TYR A 5 -11.26 -13.36 4.53
C TYR A 5 -11.47 -12.03 3.81
N ASP A 6 -12.53 -11.32 4.19
CA ASP A 6 -12.74 -9.95 3.72
C ASP A 6 -11.67 -9.04 4.32
N GLU A 7 -11.07 -8.20 3.47
CA GLU A 7 -9.99 -7.30 3.87
C GLU A 7 -10.53 -6.11 4.68
N GLU A 8 -9.77 -5.68 5.68
CA GLU A 8 -10.12 -4.52 6.51
C GLU A 8 -9.86 -3.18 5.80
N TYR A 9 -8.86 -3.16 4.92
CA TYR A 9 -8.41 -1.96 4.21
C TYR A 9 -8.23 -2.23 2.72
N GLU A 10 -8.43 -1.15 1.97
CA GLU A 10 -7.99 -1.02 0.60
C GLU A 10 -6.87 0.00 0.53
N PHE A 11 -5.91 -0.24 -0.35
CA PHE A 11 -4.86 0.72 -0.61
C PHE A 11 -4.90 1.23 -2.03
N GLN A 12 -4.68 2.53 -2.13
CA GLN A 12 -4.36 3.21 -3.36
C GLN A 12 -2.87 3.54 -3.37
N VAL A 13 -2.16 3.12 -4.41
CA VAL A 13 -0.80 3.56 -4.70
C VAL A 13 -0.87 4.60 -5.81
N GLU A 14 -0.16 5.70 -5.67
CA GLU A 14 -0.10 6.76 -6.67
C GLU A 14 1.34 7.20 -6.90
N VAL A 15 1.76 7.39 -8.14
CA VAL A 15 3.04 8.05 -8.45
C VAL A 15 2.87 9.56 -8.27
N ILE A 16 3.55 10.14 -7.28
CA ILE A 16 3.35 11.54 -6.89
C ILE A 16 4.46 12.47 -7.40
N GLY A 17 5.55 11.92 -7.94
CA GLY A 17 6.69 12.73 -8.38
C GLY A 17 7.97 11.93 -8.57
N TYR A 18 9.04 12.65 -8.93
CA TYR A 18 10.38 12.11 -9.08
C TYR A 18 11.20 12.31 -7.81
N LEU A 19 12.06 11.34 -7.47
CA LEU A 19 12.92 11.46 -6.28
C LEU A 19 13.89 12.65 -6.40
N ARG A 20 14.35 12.94 -7.62
CA ARG A 20 15.32 13.99 -7.92
C ARG A 20 14.88 14.74 -9.17
N GLY A 21 14.72 16.07 -9.05
CA GLY A 21 14.38 16.94 -10.17
C GLY A 21 12.92 16.87 -10.62
N ASP A 22 12.69 17.28 -11.87
CA ASP A 22 11.37 17.38 -12.52
C ASP A 22 11.19 16.39 -13.69
N HIS A 23 12.15 15.51 -13.92
CA HIS A 23 12.14 14.48 -14.96
C HIS A 23 12.87 13.21 -14.49
N THR A 24 12.58 12.06 -15.10
CA THR A 24 13.35 10.84 -14.86
C THR A 24 14.69 10.92 -15.60
N GLU A 25 15.80 11.06 -14.89
CA GLU A 25 17.10 10.70 -15.46
C GLU A 25 17.10 9.17 -15.70
N HIS A 26 16.99 8.75 -16.96
CA HIS A 26 17.08 7.34 -17.40
C HIS A 26 15.92 6.39 -17.00
N LEU A 27 14.67 6.87 -17.11
CA LEU A 27 13.39 6.12 -17.07
C LEU A 27 13.17 5.20 -15.85
N CYS A 28 11.99 5.29 -15.21
CA CYS A 28 11.54 4.20 -14.33
C CYS A 28 11.56 2.91 -15.15
N ARG A 29 12.23 1.84 -14.68
CA ARG A 29 12.34 0.60 -15.45
C ARG A 29 10.99 -0.02 -15.79
N ASN A 30 9.98 0.27 -14.97
CA ASN A 30 8.61 -0.19 -15.17
C ASN A 30 7.73 0.79 -15.96
N GLY A 31 8.24 1.98 -16.30
CA GLY A 31 7.53 2.96 -17.12
C GLY A 31 6.47 3.79 -16.39
N GLU A 32 6.54 3.86 -15.06
CA GLU A 32 5.58 4.61 -14.23
C GLU A 32 5.70 6.12 -14.43
N GLU A 33 4.56 6.80 -14.59
CA GLU A 33 4.43 8.25 -14.76
C GLU A 33 3.62 8.90 -13.63
N ILE A 34 3.83 10.21 -13.40
CA ILE A 34 3.07 10.96 -12.40
C ILE A 34 1.58 10.89 -12.71
N GLY A 35 0.78 10.48 -11.72
CA GLY A 35 -0.65 10.28 -11.85
C GLY A 35 -1.08 8.83 -12.07
N ASP A 36 -0.14 7.90 -12.31
CA ASP A 36 -0.47 6.47 -12.35
C ASP A 36 -0.98 6.01 -10.98
N THR A 37 -2.08 5.24 -11.00
CA THR A 37 -2.72 4.73 -9.78
C THR A 37 -2.95 3.24 -9.82
N TYR A 38 -2.71 2.59 -8.69
CA TYR A 38 -2.94 1.16 -8.47
C TYR A 38 -3.82 0.95 -7.25
N ARG A 39 -4.63 -0.10 -7.30
CA ARG A 39 -5.51 -0.52 -6.19
C ARG A 39 -5.11 -1.92 -5.75
N CYS A 40 -4.80 -2.08 -4.46
CA CYS A 40 -4.54 -3.38 -3.86
C CYS A 40 -5.28 -3.53 -2.53
N THR A 41 -5.63 -4.77 -2.18
CA THR A 41 -6.33 -5.10 -0.93
C THR A 41 -5.45 -6.05 -0.14
N TYR A 42 -5.09 -5.69 1.09
CA TYR A 42 -4.29 -6.49 2.01
C TYR A 42 -4.52 -6.00 3.45
N GLY A 43 -4.37 -6.86 4.45
CA GLY A 43 -4.48 -6.44 5.85
C GLY A 43 -3.35 -5.48 6.23
N CYS A 44 -3.68 -4.33 6.81
CA CYS A 44 -2.70 -3.40 7.39
C CYS A 44 -2.09 -4.00 8.67
N PRO A 45 -0.76 -4.22 8.75
CA PRO A 45 -0.14 -4.49 10.04
C PRO A 45 -0.26 -3.24 10.93
N VAL A 46 -0.69 -3.44 12.17
CA VAL A 46 -0.78 -2.41 13.21
C VAL A 46 0.37 -2.57 14.19
N ASN A 47 0.86 -1.47 14.77
CA ASN A 47 1.80 -1.55 15.88
C ASN A 47 1.10 -2.04 17.17
N ALA A 48 1.85 -2.22 18.26
CA ALA A 48 1.33 -2.71 19.53
C ALA A 48 0.17 -1.87 20.09
N ASP A 49 0.11 -0.58 19.73
CA ASP A 49 -0.92 0.36 20.18
C ASP A 49 -2.11 0.46 19.21
N GLY A 50 -2.15 -0.38 18.16
CA GLY A 50 -3.23 -0.40 17.18
C GLY A 50 -3.14 0.66 16.08
N TYR A 51 -2.03 1.41 15.99
CA TYR A 51 -1.84 2.37 14.90
C TYR A 51 -1.41 1.64 13.62
N GLY A 52 -2.27 1.72 12.61
CA GLY A 52 -2.02 1.21 11.27
C GLY A 52 -1.24 2.18 10.39
N ILE A 53 -0.92 1.71 9.19
CA ILE A 53 -0.20 2.48 8.19
C ILE A 53 -1.22 3.31 7.39
N CYS A 54 -1.57 4.52 7.84
CA CYS A 54 -2.58 5.36 7.15
C CYS A 54 -2.11 5.88 5.79
N SER A 55 -0.84 6.31 5.69
CA SER A 55 -0.18 6.57 4.41
C SER A 55 1.33 6.48 4.53
N LYS A 56 2.01 6.07 3.45
CA LYS A 56 3.48 6.06 3.36
C LYS A 56 3.92 6.51 1.98
N THR A 57 4.97 7.31 1.95
CA THR A 57 5.72 7.56 0.72
C THR A 57 6.80 6.50 0.58
N ILE A 58 6.84 5.82 -0.57
CA ILE A 58 7.79 4.77 -0.90
C ILE A 58 8.59 5.24 -2.11
N VAL A 59 9.89 5.00 -2.11
CA VAL A 59 10.75 5.31 -3.25
C VAL A 59 10.92 4.06 -4.09
N CYS A 60 10.84 4.19 -5.42
CA CYS A 60 11.13 3.08 -6.33
C CYS A 60 12.55 2.54 -6.08
N PRO A 61 12.82 1.22 -6.18
CA PRO A 61 14.15 0.67 -5.95
C PRO A 61 15.25 1.23 -6.87
N ASP A 62 14.89 1.70 -8.06
CA ASP A 62 15.82 2.40 -8.98
C ASP A 62 16.02 3.88 -8.64
N GLY A 63 15.28 4.39 -7.65
CA GLY A 63 15.36 5.77 -7.19
C GLY A 63 14.76 6.79 -8.13
N CYS A 64 13.96 6.39 -9.14
CA CYS A 64 13.42 7.33 -10.13
C CYS A 64 12.16 8.05 -9.62
N VAL A 65 11.17 7.30 -9.12
CA VAL A 65 9.86 7.82 -8.74
C VAL A 65 9.53 7.61 -7.26
N MET A 66 8.65 8.46 -6.74
CA MET A 66 8.04 8.34 -5.42
C MET A 66 6.59 7.91 -5.55
N PHE A 67 6.21 6.87 -4.81
CA PHE A 67 4.85 6.39 -4.67
C PHE A 67 4.26 6.87 -3.35
N ARG A 68 2.98 7.22 -3.34
CA ARG A 68 2.17 7.40 -2.13
C ARG A 68 1.22 6.24 -1.99
N LEU A 69 1.36 5.47 -0.92
CA LEU A 69 0.39 4.48 -0.49
C LEU A 69 -0.60 5.15 0.46
N THR A 70 -1.89 5.04 0.18
CA THR A 70 -2.99 5.55 1.00
C THR A 70 -3.89 4.39 1.42
N ALA A 71 -4.10 4.20 2.72
CA ALA A 71 -5.01 3.19 3.25
C ALA A 71 -6.41 3.78 3.46
N LYS A 72 -7.43 3.06 3.01
CA LYS A 72 -8.84 3.39 3.19
C LYS A 72 -9.55 2.26 3.93
N PRO A 73 -10.18 2.53 5.09
CA PRO A 73 -10.92 1.49 5.81
C PRO A 73 -12.13 1.04 4.99
N LEU A 74 -12.35 -0.27 4.94
CA LEU A 74 -13.50 -0.90 4.29
C LEU A 74 -14.61 -1.25 5.27
N GLY A 75 -14.35 -1.13 6.58
CA GLY A 75 -15.28 -1.52 7.64
C GLY A 75 -15.29 -3.02 7.96
N GLY A 76 -14.37 -3.79 7.36
CA GLY A 76 -14.12 -5.19 7.70
C GLY A 76 -13.49 -5.35 9.08
N GLU A 77 -13.54 -6.56 9.63
CA GLU A 77 -12.89 -6.87 10.91
C GLU A 77 -11.39 -7.13 10.71
N ASN A 78 -10.55 -6.59 11.60
CA ASN A 78 -9.10 -6.78 11.53
C ASN A 78 -8.71 -8.26 11.65
N PHE A 79 -7.79 -8.70 10.79
CA PHE A 79 -7.32 -10.09 10.72
C PHE A 79 -6.79 -10.65 12.07
N PHE A 80 -6.05 -9.84 12.83
CA PHE A 80 -5.46 -10.26 14.11
C PHE A 80 -6.44 -10.15 15.27
N ARG A 81 -7.18 -9.05 15.35
CA ARG A 81 -8.15 -8.80 16.44
C ARG A 81 -9.35 -9.74 16.36
N GLY A 82 -9.84 -10.04 15.15
CA GLY A 82 -10.88 -11.03 14.92
C GLY A 82 -10.40 -12.48 15.10
N GLY A 83 -9.10 -12.70 15.33
CA GLY A 83 -8.55 -14.02 15.61
C GLY A 83 -8.59 -14.97 14.41
N PHE A 84 -8.67 -14.45 13.18
CA PHE A 84 -8.80 -15.23 11.95
C PHE A 84 -7.57 -16.11 11.64
N TRP A 85 -6.43 -15.83 12.27
CA TRP A 85 -5.21 -16.62 12.23
C TRP A 85 -5.25 -17.86 13.14
N LYS A 86 -6.17 -17.91 14.10
CA LYS A 86 -6.35 -19.10 14.93
C LYS A 86 -6.99 -20.16 14.06
N GLU A 87 -6.30 -21.29 13.88
CA GLU A 87 -6.96 -22.48 13.32
C GLU A 87 -8.14 -22.86 14.23
N PRO A 88 -9.25 -23.35 13.66
CA PRO A 88 -10.42 -23.76 14.44
C PRO A 88 -10.09 -24.88 15.45
#